data_AF-A0A954PU68-F1
#
_entry.id   AF-A0A954PU68-F1
#
_cell.length_a   1.000
_cell.length_b   1.000
_cell.length_c   1.000
_cell.angle_alpha   90.00
_cell.angle_beta   90.00
_cell.angle_gamma   90.00
#
_symmetry.space_group_name_H-M   'P 1'
#
loop_
_entity.id
_entity.type
_entity.pdbx_description
1 polymer ?
#
loop_
_entity_poly.entity_id
_entity_poly.type
_entity_poly.pdbx_seq_one_letter_code
_entity_poly.pdbx_strand_id
1 'polypeptide(L)'
;MPITQGTRGTRVMGEIEKRKEKLHQLFRTLSPISAFSKQQAREYCAELTPHFVALVLGDLVREGILDRYESSEQETYAWRNAQIRVDPSHWIERQVSGNQVTAQPEMERPRERLLAVGAESLTVAELLAILIRVGVRGESAIESGRRLSNAFSSNLSDLRRSGKDELRNISPAITVTSYAALMAGIELGRRVSRDEQIQRQSKSPITSTGAAIEFCDEAFSGLAHSGVQEEFHIVTLSTKHLPINTHLITRGTLDASLVHPREVFRPAIRDSASAVILVHNHPSGDATPSREDHQVTDRLTEAGKLLGITVLDHIVVASQGSVSIRESL
;
A
#
# COMPACT_ATOMS: atom_id res chain seq x y z
N MET A 1 20.09 -15.83 21.83
CA MET A 1 20.44 -16.83 20.80
C MET A 1 20.28 -16.18 19.44
N PRO A 2 21.34 -16.02 18.63
CA PRO A 2 21.19 -15.48 17.29
C PRO A 2 20.67 -16.59 16.36
N ILE A 3 19.63 -16.27 15.60
CA ILE A 3 18.98 -17.15 14.64
C ILE A 3 19.88 -17.26 13.40
N THR A 4 20.31 -18.47 13.10
CA THR A 4 21.07 -18.86 11.91
C THR A 4 20.21 -18.72 10.64
N GLN A 5 20.16 -17.52 10.04
CA GLN A 5 19.50 -17.29 8.74
C GLN A 5 20.46 -17.41 7.52
N GLY A 6 21.77 -17.59 7.72
CA GLY A 6 22.77 -17.52 6.65
C GLY A 6 22.93 -18.76 5.75
N THR A 7 22.44 -19.95 6.14
CA THR A 7 22.76 -21.22 5.44
C THR A 7 21.70 -21.69 4.44
N ARG A 8 20.47 -21.17 4.50
CA ARG A 8 19.39 -21.58 3.59
C ARG A 8 19.48 -20.88 2.22
N GLY A 9 19.85 -19.61 2.18
CA GLY A 9 19.95 -18.83 0.94
C GLY A 9 21.06 -19.31 0.00
N THR A 10 22.22 -19.65 0.54
CA THR A 10 23.39 -20.16 -0.22
C THR A 10 23.12 -21.53 -0.86
N ARG A 11 22.38 -22.40 -0.18
CA ARG A 11 22.04 -23.74 -0.70
C ARG A 11 21.02 -23.68 -1.84
N VAL A 12 20.02 -22.80 -1.72
CA VAL A 12 19.00 -22.58 -2.77
C VAL A 12 19.64 -21.96 -4.02
N MET A 13 20.53 -20.97 -3.84
CA MET A 13 21.27 -20.36 -4.95
C MET A 13 22.13 -21.39 -5.72
N GLY A 14 22.76 -22.32 -4.99
CA GLY A 14 23.53 -23.41 -5.61
C GLY A 14 22.69 -24.45 -6.37
N GLU A 15 21.42 -24.64 -6.01
CA GLU A 15 20.50 -25.53 -6.74
C GLU A 15 19.93 -24.88 -8.01
N ILE A 16 19.69 -23.57 -7.97
CA ILE A 16 19.28 -22.74 -9.10
C ILE A 16 20.36 -22.76 -10.19
N GLU A 17 21.62 -22.51 -9.82
CA GLU A 17 22.73 -22.49 -10.78
C GLU A 17 22.96 -23.86 -11.42
N LYS A 18 22.88 -24.94 -10.62
CA LYS A 18 22.95 -26.31 -11.13
C LYS A 18 21.82 -26.65 -12.10
N ARG A 19 20.62 -26.11 -11.88
CA ARG A 19 19.48 -26.30 -12.81
C ARG A 19 19.69 -25.52 -14.09
N LYS A 20 20.19 -24.28 -13.99
CA LYS A 20 20.53 -23.42 -15.13
C LYS A 20 21.55 -24.10 -16.06
N GLU A 21 22.62 -24.63 -15.49
CA GLU A 21 23.66 -25.34 -16.25
C GLU A 21 23.10 -26.55 -17.01
N LYS A 22 22.26 -27.37 -16.35
CA LYS A 22 21.62 -28.53 -16.99
C LYS A 22 20.72 -28.15 -18.17
N LEU A 23 20.03 -27.00 -18.08
CA LEU A 23 19.21 -26.50 -19.20
C LEU A 23 20.08 -25.99 -20.34
N HIS A 24 21.13 -25.23 -20.06
CA HIS A 24 22.08 -24.78 -21.10
C HIS A 24 22.76 -25.97 -21.80
N GLN A 25 23.12 -27.01 -21.05
CA GLN A 25 23.68 -28.24 -21.59
C GLN A 25 22.70 -28.93 -22.55
N LEU A 26 21.44 -29.08 -22.16
CA LEU A 26 20.41 -29.69 -23.01
C LEU A 26 20.24 -28.92 -24.34
N PHE A 27 20.13 -27.60 -24.28
CA PHE A 27 20.00 -26.78 -25.48
C PHE A 27 21.25 -26.84 -26.36
N ARG A 28 22.46 -26.79 -25.77
CA ARG A 28 23.72 -26.91 -26.54
C ARG A 28 23.76 -28.19 -27.37
N THR A 29 23.23 -29.28 -26.82
CA THR A 29 23.19 -30.59 -27.49
C THR A 29 22.08 -30.69 -28.53
N LEU A 30 20.87 -30.23 -28.23
CA LEU A 30 19.70 -30.47 -29.09
C LEU A 30 19.43 -29.34 -30.10
N SER A 31 19.88 -28.11 -29.84
CA SER A 31 19.69 -26.98 -30.75
C SER A 31 20.28 -27.22 -32.14
N PRO A 32 21.45 -27.85 -32.36
CA PRO A 32 21.96 -28.11 -33.70
C PRO A 32 21.09 -29.07 -34.53
N ILE A 33 20.27 -29.90 -33.89
CA ILE A 33 19.53 -30.99 -34.52
C ILE A 33 18.12 -30.51 -34.86
N SER A 34 17.73 -30.55 -36.14
CA SER A 34 16.45 -30.01 -36.61
C SER A 34 15.23 -30.81 -36.11
N ALA A 35 15.35 -32.13 -36.03
CA ALA A 35 14.35 -33.03 -35.48
C ALA A 35 15.03 -34.27 -34.88
N PHE A 36 14.46 -34.81 -33.81
CA PHE A 36 15.02 -35.96 -33.09
C PHE A 36 13.91 -36.79 -32.42
N SER A 37 14.15 -38.09 -32.24
CA SER A 37 13.29 -38.95 -31.45
C SER A 37 13.53 -38.76 -29.95
N LYS A 38 12.57 -39.16 -29.13
CA LYS A 38 12.73 -39.18 -27.66
C LYS A 38 13.91 -40.03 -27.20
N GLN A 39 14.18 -41.12 -27.91
CA GLN A 39 15.32 -41.99 -27.63
C GLN A 39 16.63 -41.26 -27.95
N GLN A 40 16.72 -40.64 -29.13
CA GLN A 40 17.87 -39.84 -29.54
C GLN A 40 18.15 -38.69 -28.57
N ALA A 41 17.11 -37.99 -28.10
CA ALA A 41 17.28 -36.93 -27.11
C ALA A 41 17.90 -37.42 -25.79
N ARG A 42 17.58 -38.65 -25.37
CA ARG A 42 18.18 -39.25 -24.16
C ARG A 42 19.62 -39.71 -24.39
N GLU A 43 19.90 -40.26 -25.56
CA GLU A 43 21.24 -40.70 -25.94
C GLU A 43 22.19 -39.51 -26.10
N TYR A 44 21.77 -38.44 -26.78
CA TYR A 44 22.59 -37.25 -26.97
C TYR A 44 22.81 -36.48 -25.66
N CYS A 45 21.83 -36.49 -24.76
CA CYS A 45 21.93 -35.88 -23.44
C CYS A 45 22.25 -36.90 -22.33
N ALA A 46 23.14 -37.86 -22.58
CA ALA A 46 23.46 -38.96 -21.64
C ALA A 46 23.95 -38.48 -20.25
N GLU A 47 24.57 -37.30 -20.20
CA GLU A 47 25.03 -36.64 -18.96
C GLU A 47 23.87 -36.09 -18.09
N LEU A 48 22.66 -36.03 -18.64
CA LEU A 48 21.44 -35.60 -17.96
C LEU A 48 20.55 -36.80 -17.65
N THR A 49 19.74 -36.71 -16.59
CA THR A 49 18.84 -37.83 -16.25
C THR A 49 17.72 -37.95 -17.29
N PRO A 50 17.31 -39.16 -17.70
CA PRO A 50 16.24 -39.34 -18.69
C PRO A 50 14.91 -38.69 -18.30
N HIS A 51 14.64 -38.59 -16.99
CA HIS A 51 13.48 -37.90 -16.46
C HIS A 51 13.57 -36.38 -16.66
N PHE A 52 14.73 -35.77 -16.41
CA PHE A 52 14.95 -34.34 -16.63
C PHE A 52 14.78 -33.97 -18.10
N VAL A 53 15.37 -34.75 -19.01
CA VAL A 53 15.23 -34.56 -20.46
C VAL A 53 13.75 -34.62 -20.87
N ALA A 54 13.01 -35.62 -20.41
CA ALA A 54 11.59 -35.77 -20.73
C ALA A 54 10.73 -34.60 -20.20
N LEU A 55 11.01 -34.10 -18.99
CA LEU A 55 10.31 -32.94 -18.44
C LEU A 55 10.53 -31.69 -19.30
N VAL A 56 11.78 -31.40 -19.65
CA VAL A 56 12.14 -30.23 -20.46
C VAL A 56 11.49 -30.30 -21.84
N LEU A 57 11.54 -31.45 -22.51
CA LEU A 57 10.86 -31.63 -23.81
C LEU A 57 9.34 -31.39 -23.71
N GLY A 58 8.71 -31.85 -22.62
CA GLY A 58 7.28 -31.60 -22.37
C GLY A 58 6.96 -30.12 -22.19
N ASP A 59 7.81 -29.37 -21.48
CA ASP A 59 7.62 -27.92 -21.29
C ASP A 59 7.84 -27.15 -22.59
N LEU A 60 8.84 -27.54 -23.40
CA LEU A 60 9.07 -26.96 -24.73
C LEU A 60 7.90 -27.20 -25.69
N VAL A 61 7.28 -28.38 -25.65
CA VAL A 61 6.07 -28.68 -26.45
C VAL A 61 4.89 -27.85 -25.98
N ARG A 62 4.67 -27.76 -24.66
CA ARG A 62 3.56 -26.98 -24.07
C ARG A 62 3.65 -25.49 -24.41
N GLU A 63 4.87 -24.94 -24.47
CA GLU A 63 5.14 -23.56 -24.84
C GLU A 63 5.20 -23.33 -26.37
N GLY A 64 4.94 -24.37 -27.18
CA GLY A 64 4.92 -24.27 -28.65
C GLY A 64 6.29 -24.05 -29.29
N ILE A 65 7.36 -24.37 -28.56
CA ILE A 65 8.76 -24.25 -29.01
C ILE A 65 9.16 -25.48 -29.83
N LEU A 66 8.70 -26.65 -29.39
CA LEU A 66 8.79 -27.92 -30.11
C LEU A 66 7.41 -28.34 -30.60
N ASP A 67 7.34 -28.82 -31.84
CA ASP A 67 6.23 -29.65 -32.28
C ASP A 67 6.52 -31.11 -31.91
N ARG A 68 5.47 -31.84 -31.52
CA ARG A 68 5.53 -33.26 -31.20
C ARG A 68 4.71 -34.06 -32.19
N TYR A 69 5.32 -35.07 -32.78
CA TYR A 69 4.67 -36.05 -33.65
C TYR A 69 4.76 -37.43 -33.03
N GLU A 70 3.62 -38.09 -32.88
CA GLU A 70 3.50 -39.42 -32.29
C GLU A 70 3.09 -40.41 -33.38
N SER A 71 3.93 -41.43 -33.60
CA SER A 71 3.64 -42.55 -34.49
C SER A 71 3.49 -43.83 -33.65
N SER A 72 3.01 -44.92 -34.27
CA SER A 72 2.87 -46.23 -33.61
C SER A 72 4.19 -46.81 -33.09
N GLU A 73 5.33 -46.32 -33.59
CA GLU A 73 6.66 -46.87 -33.28
C GLU A 73 7.55 -45.89 -32.47
N GLN A 74 7.43 -44.58 -32.68
CA GLN A 74 8.28 -43.57 -32.00
C GLN A 74 7.61 -42.21 -31.80
N GLU A 75 7.98 -41.53 -30.70
CA GLU A 75 7.70 -40.12 -30.41
C GLU A 75 8.87 -39.25 -30.92
N THR A 76 8.56 -38.29 -31.79
CA THR A 76 9.55 -37.39 -32.42
C THR A 76 9.22 -35.92 -32.16
N TYR A 77 10.27 -35.10 -32.12
CA TYR A 77 10.18 -33.67 -31.87
C TYR A 77 10.88 -32.89 -32.98
N ALA A 78 10.31 -31.75 -33.36
CA ALA A 78 10.91 -30.82 -34.32
C ALA A 78 10.84 -29.38 -33.78
N TRP A 79 11.88 -28.59 -34.04
CA TRP A 79 11.90 -27.18 -33.63
C TRP A 79 10.95 -26.35 -34.49
N ARG A 80 9.96 -25.71 -33.85
CA ARG A 80 9.03 -24.80 -34.52
C ARG A 80 9.56 -23.37 -34.55
N ASN A 81 10.21 -22.94 -33.47
CA ASN A 81 10.71 -21.57 -33.31
C ASN A 81 12.24 -21.52 -33.44
N ALA A 82 12.72 -20.96 -34.57
CA ALA A 82 14.15 -20.82 -34.86
C ALA A 82 14.89 -19.85 -33.92
N GLN A 83 14.21 -18.92 -33.24
CA GLN A 83 14.85 -17.93 -32.37
C GLN A 83 15.26 -18.51 -31.02
N ILE A 84 14.38 -19.27 -30.36
CA ILE A 84 14.68 -19.91 -29.05
C ILE A 84 15.71 -21.04 -29.21
N ARG A 85 15.76 -21.66 -30.40
CA ARG A 85 16.79 -22.61 -30.79
C ARG A 85 18.20 -21.98 -30.79
N VAL A 86 18.32 -20.71 -31.18
CA VAL A 86 19.59 -19.98 -31.29
C VAL A 86 19.99 -19.30 -29.98
N ASP A 87 19.02 -18.74 -29.25
CA ASP A 87 19.26 -18.16 -27.93
C ASP A 87 18.17 -18.58 -26.92
N PRO A 88 18.43 -19.61 -26.09
CA PRO A 88 17.49 -20.07 -25.08
C PRO A 88 17.57 -19.27 -23.78
N SER A 89 18.46 -18.27 -23.65
CA SER A 89 18.82 -17.65 -22.38
C SER A 89 17.60 -17.08 -21.64
N HIS A 90 16.74 -16.34 -22.34
CA HIS A 90 15.51 -15.80 -21.76
C HIS A 90 14.50 -16.88 -21.34
N TRP A 91 14.44 -18.01 -22.06
CA TRP A 91 13.60 -19.14 -21.67
C TRP A 91 14.16 -19.83 -20.42
N ILE A 92 15.47 -20.09 -20.40
CA ILE A 92 16.17 -20.72 -19.27
C ILE A 92 16.04 -19.85 -18.01
N GLU A 93 16.23 -18.54 -18.13
CA GLU A 93 16.03 -17.59 -17.04
C GLU A 93 14.60 -17.66 -16.51
N ARG A 94 13.59 -17.75 -17.39
CA ARG A 94 12.20 -17.92 -16.96
C ARG A 94 11.93 -19.26 -16.25
N GLN A 95 12.58 -20.34 -16.68
CA GLN A 95 12.43 -21.67 -16.06
C GLN A 95 13.15 -21.81 -14.73
N VAL A 96 14.21 -21.03 -14.53
CA VAL A 96 15.05 -21.04 -13.33
C VAL A 96 14.56 -19.99 -12.32
N SER A 97 14.10 -18.84 -12.80
CA SER A 97 13.46 -17.77 -12.01
C SER A 97 11.96 -18.00 -11.80
N GLY A 98 11.41 -19.07 -12.36
CA GLY A 98 10.01 -19.43 -12.23
C GLY A 98 9.64 -19.88 -10.82
N ASN A 99 8.87 -19.03 -10.14
CA ASN A 99 8.05 -19.31 -8.95
C ASN A 99 8.72 -19.27 -7.56
N GLN A 100 9.63 -18.33 -7.32
CA GLN A 100 9.75 -17.77 -5.97
C GLN A 100 9.72 -16.24 -6.02
N VAL A 101 8.87 -15.63 -5.18
CA VAL A 101 8.76 -14.17 -4.96
C VAL A 101 10.11 -13.57 -4.51
N THR A 102 11.08 -14.40 -4.15
CA THR A 102 12.44 -14.02 -3.74
C THR A 102 13.36 -13.54 -4.87
N ALA A 103 12.96 -13.65 -6.15
CA ALA A 103 13.81 -13.24 -7.29
C ALA A 103 13.66 -11.77 -7.71
N GLN A 104 12.61 -11.06 -7.27
CA GLN A 104 12.52 -9.61 -7.47
C GLN A 104 13.41 -8.87 -6.46
N PRO A 105 14.03 -7.73 -6.84
CA PRO A 105 14.67 -6.83 -5.89
C PRO A 105 13.73 -6.56 -4.73
N GLU A 106 14.23 -6.51 -3.49
CA GLU A 106 13.37 -6.30 -2.31
C GLU A 106 12.49 -5.05 -2.46
N MET A 107 12.99 -4.00 -3.12
CA MET A 107 12.25 -2.77 -3.41
C MET A 107 11.10 -2.90 -4.42
N GLU A 108 10.97 -4.01 -5.12
CA GLU A 108 9.91 -4.27 -6.11
C GLU A 108 8.83 -5.22 -5.59
N ARG A 109 9.06 -5.86 -4.44
CA ARG A 109 8.09 -6.79 -3.88
C ARG A 109 6.94 -6.02 -3.20
N PRO A 110 5.68 -6.41 -3.41
CA PRO A 110 4.54 -5.63 -2.95
C PRO A 110 4.54 -5.33 -1.44
N ARG A 111 4.97 -6.26 -0.58
CA ARG A 111 4.94 -6.05 0.88
C ARG A 111 6.01 -5.08 1.33
N GLU A 112 7.20 -5.24 0.79
CA GLU A 112 8.36 -4.41 1.05
C GLU A 112 8.10 -2.99 0.53
N ARG A 113 7.46 -2.85 -0.64
CA ARG A 113 6.97 -1.57 -1.15
C ARG A 113 5.94 -0.94 -0.24
N LEU A 114 4.94 -1.70 0.23
CA LEU A 114 3.94 -1.21 1.18
C LEU A 114 4.61 -0.61 2.43
N LEU A 115 5.64 -1.27 2.95
CA LEU A 115 6.37 -0.80 4.14
C LEU A 115 7.28 0.40 3.85
N ALA A 116 7.81 0.53 2.63
CA ALA A 116 8.75 1.58 2.26
C ALA A 116 8.07 2.88 1.80
N VAL A 117 6.98 2.79 1.04
CA VAL A 117 6.36 3.94 0.34
C VAL A 117 4.86 4.11 0.62
N GLY A 118 4.28 3.30 1.51
CA GLY A 118 2.87 3.40 1.89
C GLY A 118 1.91 2.76 0.88
N ALA A 119 0.67 2.50 1.32
CA ALA A 119 -0.36 1.81 0.53
C ALA A 119 -0.86 2.63 -0.66
N GLU A 120 -0.85 3.95 -0.52
CA GLU A 120 -1.24 4.94 -1.51
C GLU A 120 -0.37 4.92 -2.78
N SER A 121 0.87 4.42 -2.65
CA SER A 121 1.84 4.33 -3.75
C SER A 121 1.76 3.00 -4.52
N LEU A 122 0.91 2.06 -4.07
CA LEU A 122 0.77 0.74 -4.68
C LEU A 122 -0.37 0.71 -5.69
N THR A 123 -0.16 -0.06 -6.75
CA THR A 123 -1.20 -0.41 -7.71
C THR A 123 -2.21 -1.38 -7.10
N VAL A 124 -3.41 -1.44 -7.69
CA VAL A 124 -4.44 -2.41 -7.32
C VAL A 124 -3.91 -3.85 -7.41
N ALA A 125 -3.13 -4.17 -8.44
CA ALA A 125 -2.52 -5.48 -8.61
C ALA A 125 -1.58 -5.84 -7.44
N GLU A 126 -0.77 -4.89 -6.97
CA GLU A 126 0.11 -5.08 -5.81
C GLU A 126 -0.68 -5.27 -4.51
N LEU A 127 -1.72 -4.46 -4.28
CA LEU A 127 -2.60 -4.61 -3.10
C LEU A 127 -3.27 -5.99 -3.08
N LEU A 128 -3.77 -6.45 -4.23
CA LEU A 128 -4.36 -7.79 -4.37
C LEU A 128 -3.31 -8.88 -4.13
N ALA A 129 -2.10 -8.74 -4.67
CA ALA A 129 -1.01 -9.70 -4.47
C ALA A 129 -0.63 -9.84 -2.99
N ILE A 130 -0.64 -8.75 -2.21
CA ILE A 130 -0.37 -8.77 -0.77
C ILE A 130 -1.42 -9.61 -0.02
N LEU A 131 -2.69 -9.43 -0.36
CA LEU A 131 -3.81 -10.16 0.24
C LEU A 131 -3.81 -11.65 -0.17
N ILE A 132 -3.46 -11.95 -1.42
CA ILE A 132 -3.33 -13.34 -1.92
C ILE A 132 -2.17 -14.07 -1.21
N ARG A 133 -1.09 -13.36 -0.88
CA ARG A 133 0.07 -13.80 -0.06
C ARG A 133 0.92 -14.92 -0.67
N VAL A 134 0.32 -16.01 -1.16
CA VAL A 134 1.03 -17.16 -1.74
C VAL A 134 0.46 -17.48 -3.10
N GLY A 135 1.33 -17.76 -4.07
CA GLY A 135 0.94 -18.34 -5.34
C GLY A 135 0.66 -19.84 -5.26
N VAL A 136 0.35 -20.44 -6.40
CA VAL A 136 0.29 -21.90 -6.59
C VAL A 136 1.33 -22.33 -7.62
N ARG A 137 1.51 -23.64 -7.80
CA ARG A 137 2.43 -24.14 -8.83
C ARG A 137 2.00 -23.60 -10.20
N GLY A 138 2.85 -22.80 -10.82
CA GLY A 138 2.59 -22.19 -12.14
C GLY A 138 2.02 -20.77 -12.11
N GLU A 139 1.70 -20.22 -10.94
CA GLU A 139 1.17 -18.85 -10.83
C GLU A 139 1.58 -18.19 -9.50
N SER A 140 2.26 -17.04 -9.57
CA SER A 140 2.66 -16.27 -8.38
C SER A 140 1.50 -15.42 -7.82
N ALA A 141 1.62 -14.98 -6.57
CA ALA A 141 0.64 -14.04 -5.98
C ALA A 141 0.58 -12.71 -6.75
N ILE A 142 1.70 -12.27 -7.34
CA ILE A 142 1.79 -11.06 -8.15
C ILE A 142 1.03 -11.23 -9.47
N GLU A 143 1.24 -12.35 -10.16
CA GLU A 143 0.53 -12.65 -11.40
C GLU A 143 -0.98 -12.81 -11.14
N SER A 144 -1.35 -13.48 -10.05
CA SER A 144 -2.74 -13.57 -9.60
C SER A 144 -3.36 -12.19 -9.33
N GLY A 145 -2.64 -11.31 -8.62
CA GLY A 145 -3.07 -9.93 -8.37
C GLY A 145 -3.27 -9.14 -9.67
N ARG A 146 -2.38 -9.31 -10.65
CA ARG A 146 -2.47 -8.70 -11.99
C ARG A 146 -3.69 -9.20 -12.77
N ARG A 147 -3.93 -10.51 -12.78
CA ARG A 147 -5.09 -11.11 -13.46
C ARG A 147 -6.42 -10.63 -12.88
N LEU A 148 -6.54 -10.61 -11.55
CA LEU A 148 -7.72 -10.05 -10.90
C LEU A 148 -7.87 -8.56 -11.19
N SER A 149 -6.80 -7.77 -11.05
CA SER A 149 -6.83 -6.33 -11.36
C SER A 149 -7.30 -6.05 -12.79
N ASN A 150 -6.87 -6.88 -13.75
CA ASN A 150 -7.31 -6.74 -15.15
C ASN A 150 -8.77 -7.15 -15.32
N ALA A 151 -9.19 -8.26 -14.70
CA ALA A 151 -10.57 -8.75 -14.77
C ALA A 151 -11.58 -7.74 -14.18
N PHE A 152 -11.17 -6.97 -13.18
CA PHE A 152 -12.00 -5.94 -12.51
C PHE A 152 -11.60 -4.50 -12.86
N SER A 153 -10.86 -4.30 -13.95
CA SER A 153 -10.33 -2.97 -14.35
C SER A 153 -11.43 -1.92 -14.58
N SER A 154 -12.57 -2.34 -15.13
CA SER A 154 -13.72 -1.46 -15.37
C SER A 154 -14.46 -1.09 -14.09
N ASN A 155 -14.48 -1.99 -13.10
CA ASN A 155 -15.20 -1.80 -11.85
C ASN A 155 -14.67 -2.72 -10.74
N LEU A 156 -13.80 -2.17 -9.89
CA LEU A 156 -13.25 -2.91 -8.75
C LEU A 156 -14.31 -3.32 -7.72
N SER A 157 -15.47 -2.63 -7.69
CA SER A 157 -16.53 -2.92 -6.72
C SER A 157 -17.19 -4.28 -6.94
N ASP A 158 -17.10 -4.84 -8.14
CA ASP A 158 -17.66 -6.14 -8.48
C ASP A 158 -16.91 -7.30 -7.82
N LEU A 159 -15.63 -7.09 -7.46
CA LEU A 159 -14.83 -8.05 -6.70
C LEU A 159 -15.51 -8.46 -5.39
N ARG A 160 -16.23 -7.52 -4.74
CA ARG A 160 -16.97 -7.76 -3.49
C ARG A 160 -18.10 -8.77 -3.64
N ARG A 161 -18.71 -8.83 -4.83
CA ARG A 161 -19.88 -9.68 -5.11
C ARG A 161 -19.46 -11.04 -5.65
N SER A 162 -18.19 -11.19 -6.01
CA SER A 162 -17.69 -12.37 -6.69
C SER A 162 -17.54 -13.54 -5.72
N GLY A 163 -18.05 -14.70 -6.12
CA GLY A 163 -17.89 -15.93 -5.37
C GLY A 163 -16.46 -16.48 -5.44
N LYS A 164 -16.07 -17.30 -4.46
CA LYS A 164 -14.75 -17.95 -4.43
C LYS A 164 -14.44 -18.70 -5.73
N ASP A 165 -15.40 -19.46 -6.24
CA ASP A 165 -15.19 -20.29 -7.44
C ASP A 165 -15.11 -19.43 -8.71
N GLU A 166 -15.83 -18.31 -8.77
CA GLU A 166 -15.70 -17.32 -9.85
C GLU A 166 -14.29 -16.71 -9.88
N LEU A 167 -13.78 -16.28 -8.72
CA LEU A 167 -12.42 -15.74 -8.62
C LEU A 167 -11.36 -16.80 -8.92
N ARG A 168 -11.61 -18.05 -8.54
CA ARG A 168 -10.73 -19.17 -8.85
C ARG A 168 -10.66 -19.49 -10.35
N ASN A 169 -11.75 -19.26 -11.08
CA ASN A 169 -11.76 -19.38 -12.55
C ASN A 169 -10.91 -18.31 -13.22
N ILE A 170 -10.77 -17.13 -12.60
CA ILE A 170 -9.87 -16.07 -13.08
C ILE A 170 -8.41 -16.42 -12.75
N SER A 171 -8.15 -16.88 -11.53
CA SER A 171 -6.81 -17.16 -11.02
C SER A 171 -6.81 -18.42 -10.14
N PRO A 172 -6.12 -19.52 -10.54
CA PRO A 172 -6.04 -20.72 -9.72
C PRO A 172 -5.32 -20.51 -8.36
N ALA A 173 -4.56 -19.42 -8.19
CA ALA A 173 -3.99 -19.02 -6.91
C ALA A 173 -5.04 -18.58 -5.87
N ILE A 174 -6.32 -18.44 -6.25
CA ILE A 174 -7.40 -18.14 -5.31
C ILE A 174 -7.80 -19.40 -4.53
N THR A 175 -7.13 -19.56 -3.39
CA THR A 175 -7.46 -20.52 -2.33
C THR A 175 -8.53 -19.97 -1.39
N VAL A 176 -9.05 -20.83 -0.50
CA VAL A 176 -9.98 -20.44 0.57
C VAL A 176 -9.36 -19.34 1.46
N THR A 177 -8.06 -19.45 1.77
CA THR A 177 -7.36 -18.49 2.62
C THR A 177 -7.22 -17.12 1.95
N SER A 178 -6.78 -17.08 0.69
CA SER A 178 -6.67 -15.82 -0.06
C SER A 178 -8.04 -15.19 -0.31
N TYR A 179 -9.07 -16.01 -0.59
CA TYR A 179 -10.44 -15.51 -0.75
C TYR A 179 -10.94 -14.84 0.54
N ALA A 180 -10.79 -15.50 1.69
CA ALA A 180 -11.17 -14.94 2.98
C ALA A 180 -10.42 -13.64 3.29
N ALA A 181 -9.11 -13.58 2.99
CA ALA A 181 -8.30 -12.37 3.17
C ALA A 181 -8.77 -11.22 2.29
N LEU A 182 -9.09 -11.49 1.01
CA LEU A 182 -9.64 -10.49 0.08
C LEU A 182 -10.96 -9.93 0.60
N MET A 183 -11.92 -10.80 0.96
CA MET A 183 -13.23 -10.36 1.42
C MET A 183 -13.15 -9.60 2.74
N ALA A 184 -12.29 -10.03 3.66
CA ALA A 184 -12.05 -9.32 4.92
C ALA A 184 -11.45 -7.92 4.68
N GLY A 185 -10.46 -7.80 3.78
CA GLY A 185 -9.85 -6.52 3.43
C GLY A 185 -10.86 -5.54 2.82
N ILE A 186 -11.69 -6.02 1.89
CA ILE A 186 -12.73 -5.20 1.24
C ILE A 186 -13.76 -4.70 2.25
N GLU A 187 -14.27 -5.59 3.12
CA GLU A 187 -15.27 -5.22 4.12
C GLU A 187 -14.69 -4.27 5.18
N LEU A 188 -13.44 -4.48 5.61
CA LEU A 188 -12.77 -3.58 6.54
C LEU A 188 -12.62 -2.19 5.93
N GLY A 189 -12.13 -2.08 4.69
CA GLY A 189 -12.03 -0.80 3.99
C GLY A 189 -13.37 -0.08 3.88
N ARG A 190 -14.46 -0.83 3.62
CA ARG A 190 -15.82 -0.28 3.60
C ARG A 190 -16.28 0.24 4.96
N ARG A 191 -15.97 -0.47 6.05
CA ARG A 191 -16.32 -0.03 7.41
C ARG A 191 -15.56 1.22 7.81
N VAL A 192 -14.26 1.28 7.53
CA VAL A 192 -13.43 2.47 7.75
C VAL A 192 -14.00 3.67 6.98
N SER A 193 -14.25 3.50 5.68
CA SER A 193 -14.84 4.56 4.85
C SER A 193 -16.22 5.02 5.34
N ARG A 194 -17.06 4.08 5.79
CA ARG A 194 -18.38 4.42 6.36
C ARG A 194 -18.25 5.19 7.67
N ASP A 195 -17.35 4.77 8.55
CA ASP A 195 -17.12 5.42 9.84
C ASP A 195 -16.59 6.85 9.61
N GLU A 196 -15.62 7.02 8.72
CA GLU A 196 -15.17 8.36 8.30
C GLU A 196 -16.30 9.21 7.73
N GLN A 197 -17.21 8.63 6.94
CA GLN A 197 -18.36 9.37 6.39
C GLN A 197 -19.33 9.78 7.50
N ILE A 198 -19.62 8.91 8.46
CA ILE A 198 -20.47 9.22 9.62
C ILE A 198 -19.84 10.34 10.44
N GLN A 199 -18.53 10.25 10.71
CA GLN A 199 -17.78 11.29 11.42
C GLN A 199 -17.79 12.63 10.68
N ARG A 200 -17.71 12.62 9.34
CA ARG A 200 -17.84 13.84 8.53
C ARG A 200 -19.26 14.41 8.51
N GLN A 201 -20.29 13.56 8.51
CA GLN A 201 -21.70 13.96 8.50
C GLN A 201 -22.21 14.42 9.88
N SER A 202 -21.61 13.92 10.96
CA SER A 202 -21.92 14.34 12.33
C SER A 202 -21.37 15.72 12.67
N LYS A 203 -20.53 16.30 11.81
CA LYS A 203 -19.92 17.61 12.05
C LYS A 203 -20.81 18.70 11.45
N SER A 204 -21.32 19.56 12.31
CA SER A 204 -22.01 20.79 11.88
C SER A 204 -21.00 21.83 11.40
N PRO A 205 -21.34 22.64 10.38
CA PRO A 205 -20.55 23.81 10.01
C PRO A 205 -20.41 24.77 11.20
N ILE A 206 -19.21 25.27 11.44
CA ILE A 206 -18.98 26.33 12.43
C ILE A 206 -19.20 27.68 11.76
N THR A 207 -20.39 28.24 11.93
CA THR A 207 -20.82 29.48 11.26
C THR A 207 -20.99 30.68 12.18
N SER A 208 -20.80 30.51 13.49
CA SER A 208 -20.89 31.57 14.49
C SER A 208 -19.88 31.33 15.61
N THR A 209 -19.56 32.38 16.38
CA THR A 209 -18.72 32.26 17.57
C THR A 209 -19.33 31.34 18.62
N GLY A 210 -20.66 31.37 18.82
CA GLY A 210 -21.35 30.41 19.68
C GLY A 210 -21.15 28.95 19.25
N ALA A 211 -21.23 28.66 17.94
CA ALA A 211 -20.95 27.32 17.42
C ALA A 211 -19.46 26.93 17.54
N ALA A 212 -18.55 27.91 17.46
CA ALA A 212 -17.13 27.67 17.69
C ALA A 212 -16.84 27.32 19.16
N ILE A 213 -17.46 28.04 20.10
CA ILE A 213 -17.38 27.78 21.53
C ILE A 213 -17.96 26.40 21.85
N GLU A 214 -19.17 26.09 21.39
CA GLU A 214 -19.82 24.79 21.62
C GLU A 214 -18.96 23.63 21.11
N PHE A 215 -18.43 23.76 19.88
CA PHE A 215 -17.50 22.78 19.33
C PHE A 215 -16.23 22.65 20.19
N CYS A 216 -15.65 23.75 20.64
CA CYS A 216 -14.41 23.71 21.43
C CYS A 216 -14.65 23.15 22.85
N ASP A 217 -15.78 23.46 23.47
CA ASP A 217 -16.17 22.89 24.77
C ASP A 217 -16.29 21.37 24.68
N GLU A 218 -16.91 20.86 23.61
CA GLU A 218 -17.00 19.41 23.39
C GLU A 218 -15.62 18.80 23.10
N ALA A 219 -14.91 19.34 22.09
CA ALA A 219 -13.68 18.78 21.56
C ALA A 219 -12.49 18.88 22.54
N PHE A 220 -12.47 19.90 23.42
CA PHE A 220 -11.39 20.17 24.36
C PHE A 220 -11.83 20.11 25.83
N SER A 221 -12.99 19.52 26.12
CA SER A 221 -13.51 19.33 27.49
C SER A 221 -12.46 18.78 28.46
N GLY A 222 -11.72 17.73 28.06
CA GLY A 222 -10.66 17.14 28.89
C GLY A 222 -9.52 18.10 29.19
N LEU A 223 -9.17 18.97 28.24
CA LEU A 223 -8.13 19.99 28.41
C LEU A 223 -8.61 21.12 29.34
N ALA A 224 -9.87 21.54 29.21
CA ALA A 224 -10.47 22.56 30.08
C ALA A 224 -10.58 22.13 31.55
N HIS A 225 -10.86 20.84 31.82
CA HIS A 225 -11.12 20.35 33.18
C HIS A 225 -9.92 19.67 33.85
N SER A 226 -8.98 19.14 33.07
CA SER A 226 -7.87 18.31 33.59
C SER A 226 -6.51 18.69 33.00
N GLY A 227 -6.44 19.74 32.18
CA GLY A 227 -5.19 20.28 31.65
C GLY A 227 -4.35 20.90 32.76
N VAL A 228 -3.14 20.36 32.98
CA VAL A 228 -2.18 20.87 33.98
C VAL A 228 -1.22 21.89 33.38
N GLN A 229 -1.10 21.92 32.05
CA GLN A 229 -0.26 22.83 31.29
C GLN A 229 -1.10 23.54 30.23
N GLU A 230 -0.68 24.73 29.84
CA GLU A 230 -1.22 25.42 28.68
C GLU A 230 -0.85 24.64 27.41
N GLU A 231 -1.82 24.48 26.53
CA GLU A 231 -1.67 23.87 25.22
C GLU A 231 -2.32 24.76 24.19
N PHE A 232 -1.61 24.99 23.09
CA PHE A 232 -2.14 25.71 21.93
C PHE A 232 -2.45 24.73 20.81
N HIS A 233 -3.67 24.76 20.33
CA HIS A 233 -4.23 23.90 19.31
C HIS A 233 -4.78 24.73 18.15
N ILE A 234 -4.97 24.07 17.01
CA ILE A 234 -5.85 24.56 15.97
C ILE A 234 -6.90 23.54 15.57
N VAL A 235 -8.05 24.02 15.15
CA VAL A 235 -9.06 23.26 14.43
C VAL A 235 -9.00 23.69 12.98
N THR A 236 -8.74 22.76 12.07
CA THR A 236 -8.71 23.01 10.63
C THR A 236 -10.10 22.88 10.04
N LEU A 237 -10.46 23.77 9.12
CA LEU A 237 -11.81 23.85 8.55
C LEU A 237 -11.78 23.80 7.02
N SER A 238 -12.76 23.11 6.47
CA SER A 238 -13.02 23.11 5.02
C SER A 238 -13.67 24.42 4.56
N THR A 239 -13.82 24.59 3.24
CA THR A 239 -14.49 25.76 2.61
C THR A 239 -15.94 25.98 3.04
N LYS A 240 -16.59 24.95 3.60
CA LYS A 240 -17.93 25.03 4.19
C LYS A 240 -17.91 25.18 5.71
N HIS A 241 -16.75 25.51 6.28
CA HIS A 241 -16.47 25.59 7.72
C HIS A 241 -16.78 24.30 8.49
N LEU A 242 -16.68 23.14 7.84
CA LEU A 242 -16.76 21.85 8.53
C LEU A 242 -15.39 21.52 9.16
N PRO A 243 -15.33 21.13 10.45
CA PRO A 243 -14.13 20.63 11.10
C PRO A 243 -13.48 19.46 10.36
N ILE A 244 -12.22 19.61 9.98
CA ILE A 244 -11.41 18.56 9.36
C ILE A 244 -10.70 17.78 10.48
N ASN A 245 -9.68 18.38 11.10
CA ASN A 245 -8.90 17.81 12.20
C ASN A 245 -8.54 18.85 13.26
N THR A 246 -8.15 18.37 14.44
CA THR A 246 -7.53 19.15 15.53
C THR A 246 -6.04 18.83 15.61
N HIS A 247 -5.19 19.84 15.78
CA HIS A 247 -3.74 19.68 15.92
C HIS A 247 -3.21 20.43 17.13
N LEU A 248 -2.42 19.74 17.96
CA LEU A 248 -1.59 20.36 18.99
C LEU A 248 -0.38 21.04 18.33
N ILE A 249 -0.18 22.32 18.61
CA ILE A 249 0.94 23.12 18.11
C ILE A 249 2.05 23.23 19.15
N THR A 250 1.70 23.59 20.39
CA THR A 250 2.65 23.68 21.49
C THR A 250 2.01 23.25 22.81
N ARG A 251 2.85 22.76 23.73
CA ARG A 251 2.50 22.39 25.11
C ARG A 251 3.53 23.03 26.05
N GLY A 252 3.06 23.76 27.05
CA GLY A 252 3.85 24.61 27.93
C GLY A 252 3.33 26.06 27.91
N THR A 253 3.96 26.95 28.69
CA THR A 253 3.56 28.36 28.76
C THR A 253 3.47 29.01 27.38
N LEU A 254 2.40 29.77 27.15
CA LEU A 254 2.17 30.60 25.96
C LEU A 254 3.19 31.75 25.85
N ASP A 255 4.45 31.41 25.59
CA ASP A 255 5.46 32.37 25.18
C ASP A 255 5.28 32.63 23.67
N ALA A 256 5.21 33.90 23.26
CA ALA A 256 5.03 34.31 21.85
C ALA A 256 6.12 33.77 20.90
N SER A 257 7.24 33.26 21.44
CA SER A 257 8.27 32.55 20.68
C SER A 257 7.86 31.12 20.27
N LEU A 258 6.95 30.47 20.99
CA LEU A 258 6.56 29.07 20.81
C LEU A 258 5.42 28.89 19.78
N VAL A 259 4.51 29.87 19.65
CA VAL A 259 3.40 29.82 18.67
C VAL A 259 3.80 30.52 17.37
N HIS A 260 4.70 29.88 16.61
CA HIS A 260 5.18 30.44 15.35
C HIS A 260 4.18 30.16 14.20
N PRO A 261 3.85 31.15 13.33
CA PRO A 261 2.91 30.94 12.21
C PRO A 261 3.25 29.74 11.31
N ARG A 262 4.54 29.47 11.08
CA ARG A 262 4.99 28.28 10.34
C ARG A 262 4.47 26.97 10.94
N GLU A 263 4.53 26.82 12.25
CA GLU A 263 4.10 25.58 12.92
C GLU A 263 2.57 25.48 12.95
N VAL A 264 1.88 26.61 13.10
CA VAL A 264 0.41 26.71 13.06
C VAL A 264 -0.12 26.37 11.66
N PHE A 265 0.41 26.97 10.60
CA PHE A 265 -0.14 26.81 9.25
C PHE A 265 0.37 25.57 8.51
N ARG A 266 1.46 24.92 8.94
CA ARG A 266 1.93 23.65 8.36
C ARG A 266 0.84 22.54 8.35
N PRO A 267 0.18 22.20 9.47
CA PRO A 267 -0.94 21.26 9.46
C PRO A 267 -2.16 21.78 8.72
N ALA A 268 -2.46 23.08 8.76
CA ALA A 268 -3.59 23.66 8.02
C ALA A 268 -3.43 23.47 6.49
N ILE A 269 -2.22 23.69 5.97
CA ILE A 269 -1.88 23.46 4.56
C ILE A 269 -1.99 21.97 4.22
N ARG A 270 -1.44 21.08 5.08
CA ARG A 270 -1.52 19.63 4.87
C ARG A 270 -2.98 19.14 4.77
N ASP A 271 -3.85 19.71 5.59
CA ASP A 271 -5.25 19.34 5.66
C ASP A 271 -6.10 20.03 4.57
N SER A 272 -5.47 20.83 3.68
CA SER A 272 -6.16 21.64 2.66
C SER A 272 -7.25 22.53 3.26
N ALA A 273 -6.96 23.10 4.44
CA ALA A 273 -7.91 23.93 5.17
C ALA A 273 -8.07 25.31 4.49
N SER A 274 -9.31 25.79 4.39
CA SER A 274 -9.59 27.18 3.98
C SER A 274 -9.59 28.15 5.16
N ALA A 275 -9.77 27.61 6.37
CA ALA A 275 -9.84 28.38 7.58
C ALA A 275 -9.39 27.57 8.81
N VAL A 276 -9.08 28.26 9.90
CA VAL A 276 -8.72 27.67 11.19
C VAL A 276 -9.42 28.39 12.33
N ILE A 277 -9.67 27.66 13.43
CA ILE A 277 -9.96 28.22 14.75
C ILE A 277 -8.74 27.95 15.62
N LEU A 278 -8.25 28.99 16.28
CA LEU A 278 -7.18 28.88 17.28
C LEU A 278 -7.82 28.50 18.62
N VAL A 279 -7.18 27.62 19.38
CA VAL A 279 -7.68 27.21 20.70
C VAL A 279 -6.52 27.14 21.68
N HIS A 280 -6.68 27.68 22.88
CA HIS A 280 -5.78 27.34 23.98
C HIS A 280 -6.55 27.21 25.28
N ASN A 281 -5.97 26.50 26.24
CA ASN A 281 -6.56 26.37 27.57
C ASN A 281 -5.84 27.22 28.61
N HIS A 282 -6.60 27.68 29.61
CA HIS A 282 -6.06 28.25 30.84
C HIS A 282 -6.20 27.26 31.99
N PRO A 283 -5.12 26.62 32.46
CA PRO A 283 -5.15 25.72 33.62
C PRO A 283 -5.64 26.37 34.92
N SER A 284 -5.60 27.71 35.00
CA SER A 284 -6.15 28.49 36.12
C SER A 284 -7.67 28.34 36.27
N GLY A 285 -8.35 27.95 35.20
CA GLY A 285 -9.80 27.84 35.12
C GLY A 285 -10.52 29.13 34.67
N ASP A 286 -9.82 30.26 34.60
CA ASP A 286 -10.36 31.53 34.09
C ASP A 286 -10.02 31.70 32.59
N ALA A 287 -11.02 31.84 31.74
CA ALA A 287 -10.86 32.00 30.29
C ALA A 287 -10.62 33.44 29.83
N THR A 288 -10.40 34.38 30.75
CA THR A 288 -10.07 35.77 30.40
C THR A 288 -8.76 35.83 29.61
N PRO A 289 -8.77 36.32 28.35
CA PRO A 289 -7.56 36.34 27.52
C PRO A 289 -6.53 37.34 28.06
N SER A 290 -5.25 36.96 27.98
CA SER A 290 -4.12 37.83 28.28
C SER A 290 -3.79 38.76 27.10
N ARG A 291 -2.92 39.75 27.34
CA ARG A 291 -2.43 40.63 26.27
C ARG A 291 -1.60 39.85 25.24
N GLU A 292 -0.90 38.83 25.70
CA GLU A 292 -0.09 37.93 24.89
C GLU A 292 -0.97 37.12 23.94
N ASP A 293 -2.14 36.67 24.39
CA ASP A 293 -3.10 35.94 23.53
C ASP A 293 -3.61 36.80 22.39
N HIS A 294 -3.94 38.07 22.67
CA HIS A 294 -4.31 39.04 21.63
C HIS A 294 -3.18 39.23 20.60
N GLN A 295 -1.93 39.39 21.05
CA GLN A 295 -0.78 39.56 20.14
C GLN A 295 -0.54 38.33 19.26
N VAL A 296 -0.66 37.13 19.83
CA VAL A 296 -0.56 35.87 19.07
C VAL A 296 -1.68 35.78 18.04
N THR A 297 -2.91 36.11 18.44
CA THR A 297 -4.09 36.14 17.55
C THR A 297 -3.88 37.06 16.36
N ASP A 298 -3.46 38.31 16.60
CA ASP A 298 -3.24 39.31 15.55
C ASP A 298 -2.16 38.85 14.57
N ARG A 299 -1.04 38.35 15.10
CA ARG A 299 0.08 37.85 14.30
C ARG A 299 -0.33 36.68 13.41
N LEU A 300 -1.09 35.73 13.94
CA LEU A 300 -1.58 34.57 13.19
C LEU A 300 -2.65 34.97 12.17
N THR A 301 -3.50 35.95 12.49
CA THR A 301 -4.51 36.48 11.57
C THR A 301 -3.85 37.12 10.35
N GLU A 302 -2.82 37.94 10.54
CA GLU A 302 -2.06 38.54 9.42
C GLU A 302 -1.34 37.49 8.58
N ALA A 303 -0.70 36.50 9.22
CA ALA A 303 -0.06 35.40 8.50
C ALA A 303 -1.07 34.55 7.71
N GLY A 304 -2.24 34.28 8.28
CA GLY A 304 -3.32 33.54 7.62
C GLY A 304 -3.84 34.26 6.37
N LYS A 305 -4.00 35.59 6.43
CA LYS A 305 -4.37 36.42 5.26
C LYS A 305 -3.39 36.24 4.10
N LEU A 306 -2.09 36.24 4.38
CA LEU A 306 -1.05 36.05 3.35
C LEU A 306 -1.09 34.66 2.72
N LEU A 307 -1.45 33.64 3.48
CA LEU A 307 -1.54 32.25 3.02
C LEU A 307 -2.88 31.90 2.37
N GLY A 308 -3.88 32.79 2.43
CA GLY A 308 -5.24 32.49 2.01
C GLY A 308 -5.97 31.51 2.94
N ILE A 309 -5.56 31.42 4.22
CA ILE A 309 -6.18 30.58 5.25
C ILE A 309 -6.72 31.50 6.34
N THR A 310 -8.05 31.58 6.46
CA THR A 310 -8.69 32.53 7.38
C THR A 310 -8.62 32.05 8.82
N VAL A 311 -8.17 32.90 9.75
CA VAL A 311 -8.37 32.67 11.20
C VAL A 311 -9.79 33.16 11.55
N LEU A 312 -10.72 32.24 11.84
CA LEU A 312 -12.12 32.61 12.09
C LEU A 312 -12.36 33.14 13.50
N ASP A 313 -11.69 32.52 14.47
CA ASP A 313 -11.82 32.81 15.89
C ASP A 313 -10.61 32.29 16.66
N HIS A 314 -10.47 32.76 17.89
CA HIS A 314 -9.56 32.22 18.89
C HIS A 314 -10.31 32.00 20.19
N ILE A 315 -10.47 30.72 20.56
CA ILE A 315 -11.24 30.31 21.74
C ILE A 315 -10.29 29.97 22.88
N VAL A 316 -10.47 30.64 24.02
CA VAL A 316 -9.85 30.26 25.29
C VAL A 316 -10.79 29.31 25.99
N VAL A 317 -10.34 28.08 26.26
CA VAL A 317 -11.13 27.07 26.98
C VAL A 317 -10.66 26.93 28.43
N ALA A 318 -11.59 26.97 29.37
CA ALA A 318 -11.27 26.81 30.79
C ALA A 318 -12.43 26.16 31.55
N SER A 319 -12.17 25.71 32.78
CA SER A 319 -13.16 25.00 33.60
C SER A 319 -14.36 25.86 34.02
N GLN A 320 -14.21 27.19 34.09
CA GLN A 320 -15.32 28.12 34.40
C GLN A 320 -16.12 28.55 33.17
N GLY A 321 -15.70 28.15 31.98
CA GLY A 321 -16.31 28.51 30.70
C GLY A 321 -15.27 28.82 29.65
N SER A 322 -15.74 29.04 28.42
CA SER A 322 -14.91 29.34 27.27
C SER A 322 -15.26 30.71 26.70
N VAL A 323 -14.25 31.41 26.18
CA VAL A 323 -14.36 32.80 25.70
C VAL A 323 -13.76 32.92 24.30
N SER A 324 -14.43 33.68 23.43
CA SER A 324 -13.86 34.10 22.15
C SER A 324 -13.10 35.41 22.32
N ILE A 325 -11.84 35.43 21.89
CA ILE A 325 -11.04 36.66 21.83
C ILE A 325 -11.65 37.67 20.84
N ARG A 326 -12.32 37.19 19.79
CA ARG A 326 -12.95 38.04 18.78
C ARG A 326 -14.12 38.87 19.33
N GLU A 327 -14.89 38.31 20.27
CA GLU A 327 -16.03 38.98 20.90
C GLU A 327 -15.67 39.70 22.22
N SER A 328 -14.46 39.52 22.74
CA SER A 328 -14.00 40.10 24.01
C SER A 328 -13.48 41.55 23.92
N LEU A 329 -13.93 42.30 22.90
CA LEU A 329 -13.52 43.69 22.64
C LEU A 329 -14.59 44.72 23.02
#